data_AF-A0A398AWD5-F1
#
_entry.id   AF-A0A398AWD5-F1
#
_cell.length_a   1.000
_cell.length_b   1.000
_cell.length_c   1.000
_cell.angle_alpha   90.00
_cell.angle_beta   90.00
_cell.angle_gamma   90.00
#
_symmetry.space_group_name_H-M   'P 1'
#
loop_
_entity.id
_entity.type
_entity.pdbx_description
1 polymer ?
#
loop_
_entity_poly.entity_id
_entity_poly.type
_entity_poly.pdbx_seq_one_letter_code
_entity_poly.pdbx_strand_id
1 'polypeptide(L)'
;MLRKYEVVVDLDKLPKEVIKKMISYFNIKTELRWTDRGVHMYFKKPKGYKHKAEGICALGVEAEWKTSKNAPNGVTVKRNGVEIPVENDGVREELPDFLTYINGQRTYWVYRMGMGEITNFILINSTCFI
;
A
#
# COMPACT_ATOMS: atom_id res chain seq x y z
N MET A 1 -19.50 -2.49 0.29
CA MET A 1 -19.20 -1.55 -0.81
C MET A 1 -18.23 -0.49 -0.29
N LEU A 2 -17.21 -0.10 -1.06
CA LEU A 2 -16.24 0.94 -0.65
C LEU A 2 -16.85 2.34 -0.69
N ARG A 3 -16.54 3.17 0.31
CA ARG A 3 -17.03 4.56 0.35
C ARG A 3 -16.23 5.41 -0.64
N LYS A 4 -16.84 6.50 -1.14
CA LYS A 4 -16.22 7.38 -2.16
C LYS A 4 -14.90 8.02 -1.71
N TYR A 5 -14.70 8.18 -0.41
CA TYR A 5 -13.52 8.77 0.20
C TYR A 5 -12.54 7.71 0.71
N GLU A 6 -12.73 6.43 0.38
CA GLU A 6 -11.83 5.35 0.77
C GLU A 6 -10.96 4.91 -0.40
N VAL A 7 -9.78 4.42 -0.03
CA VAL A 7 -8.88 3.65 -0.88
C VAL A 7 -8.41 2.46 -0.07
N VAL A 8 -8.38 1.30 -0.69
CA VAL A 8 -7.80 0.09 -0.12
C VAL A 8 -6.48 -0.18 -0.81
N VAL A 9 -5.44 -0.41 -0.04
CA VAL A 9 -4.14 -0.89 -0.53
C VAL A 9 -4.10 -2.39 -0.27
N ASP A 10 -4.01 -3.16 -1.34
CA ASP A 10 -3.91 -4.61 -1.32
C ASP A 10 -2.45 -5.02 -1.55
N LEU A 11 -1.86 -5.66 -0.54
CA LEU A 11 -0.48 -6.15 -0.54
C LEU A 11 -0.45 -7.67 -0.53
N ASP A 12 -0.83 -8.28 -1.66
CA ASP A 12 -0.87 -9.74 -1.83
C ASP A 12 0.44 -10.35 -2.38
N LYS A 13 1.44 -9.52 -2.72
CA LYS A 13 2.72 -9.92 -3.33
C LYS A 13 3.89 -10.01 -2.35
N LEU A 14 3.65 -9.77 -1.06
CA LEU A 14 4.65 -9.89 0.00
C LEU A 14 4.31 -11.04 0.96
N PRO A 15 5.32 -11.70 1.55
CA PRO A 15 5.09 -12.61 2.66
C PRO A 15 4.42 -11.89 3.83
N LYS A 16 3.37 -12.50 4.41
CA LYS A 16 2.63 -11.93 5.56
C LYS A 16 3.51 -11.44 6.70
N GLU A 17 4.59 -12.17 7.01
CA GLU A 17 5.52 -11.79 8.08
C GLU A 17 6.27 -10.48 7.77
N VAL A 18 6.56 -10.20 6.50
CA VAL A 18 7.14 -8.92 6.06
C VAL A 18 6.11 -7.80 6.22
N ILE A 19 4.85 -8.07 5.84
CA ILE A 19 3.75 -7.11 5.98
C ILE A 19 3.51 -6.75 7.45
N LYS A 20 3.51 -7.75 8.35
CA LYS A 20 3.38 -7.51 9.81
C LYS A 20 4.50 -6.62 10.34
N LYS A 21 5.75 -6.88 9.93
CA LYS A 21 6.89 -6.03 10.30
C LYS A 21 6.75 -4.62 9.75
N MET A 22 6.29 -4.46 8.51
CA MET A 22 6.03 -3.15 7.91
C MET A 22 4.96 -2.37 8.70
N ILE A 23 3.83 -3.01 9.00
CA ILE A 23 2.74 -2.44 9.82
C ILE A 23 3.26 -1.98 11.18
N SER A 24 4.05 -2.82 11.86
CA SER A 24 4.64 -2.49 13.16
C SER A 24 5.67 -1.36 13.07
N TYR A 25 6.58 -1.41 12.09
CA TYR A 25 7.65 -0.42 11.90
C TYR A 25 7.10 0.98 11.60
N PHE A 26 6.11 1.08 10.72
CA PHE A 26 5.47 2.35 10.37
C PHE A 26 4.31 2.71 11.31
N ASN A 27 4.02 1.87 12.31
CA ASN A 27 2.94 2.06 13.28
C ASN A 27 1.58 2.34 12.61
N ILE A 28 1.24 1.54 11.60
CA ILE A 28 -0.03 1.64 10.86
C ILE A 28 -1.15 1.11 11.73
N LYS A 29 -2.20 1.91 11.97
CA LYS A 29 -3.34 1.59 12.84
C LYS A 29 -4.68 1.61 12.11
N THR A 30 -4.65 1.72 10.79
CA THR A 30 -5.85 1.66 9.96
C THR A 30 -6.51 0.26 10.01
N GLU A 31 -7.73 0.13 9.50
CA GLU A 31 -8.38 -1.19 9.40
C GLU A 31 -7.59 -2.12 8.46
N LEU A 32 -7.26 -3.30 8.99
CA LEU A 32 -6.55 -4.35 8.29
C LEU A 32 -7.47 -5.56 8.14
N ARG A 33 -7.58 -6.10 6.92
CA ARG A 33 -8.26 -7.37 6.67
C ARG A 33 -7.27 -8.38 6.07
N TRP A 34 -6.92 -9.41 6.83
CA TRP A 34 -5.89 -10.37 6.46
C TRP A 34 -6.41 -11.45 5.52
N THR A 35 -6.02 -11.39 4.24
CA THR A 35 -6.37 -12.44 3.27
C THR A 35 -5.46 -13.65 3.46
N ASP A 36 -5.65 -14.73 2.69
CA ASP A 36 -4.71 -15.86 2.71
C ASP A 36 -3.33 -15.48 2.18
N ARG A 37 -3.26 -14.50 1.27
CA ARG A 37 -2.05 -14.09 0.55
C ARG A 37 -1.35 -12.89 1.19
N GLY A 38 -2.11 -11.97 1.75
CA GLY A 38 -1.61 -10.67 2.18
C GLY A 38 -2.62 -9.94 3.06
N VAL A 39 -2.78 -8.65 2.81
CA VAL A 39 -3.66 -7.79 3.59
C VAL A 39 -4.31 -6.72 2.73
N HIS A 40 -5.57 -6.43 3.03
CA HIS A 40 -6.26 -5.23 2.58
C HIS A 40 -6.20 -4.17 3.67
N MET A 41 -5.55 -3.04 3.39
CA MET A 41 -5.44 -1.90 4.29
C MET A 41 -6.37 -0.78 3.84
N TYR A 42 -7.26 -0.32 4.70
CA TYR A 42 -8.27 0.68 4.33
C TYR A 42 -7.87 2.06 4.78
N PHE A 43 -7.72 3.02 3.87
CA PHE A 43 -7.33 4.39 4.18
C PHE A 43 -8.36 5.40 3.68
N LYS A 44 -8.27 6.62 4.20
CA LYS A 44 -8.87 7.79 3.58
C LYS A 44 -8.11 8.10 2.29
N LYS A 45 -8.87 8.34 1.23
CA LYS A 45 -8.38 8.68 -0.08
C LYS A 45 -8.01 10.17 -0.14
N PRO A 46 -6.77 10.52 -0.50
CA PRO A 46 -6.37 11.92 -0.67
C PRO A 46 -7.24 12.66 -1.70
N LYS A 47 -7.39 13.98 -1.52
CA LYS A 47 -8.10 14.82 -2.50
C LYS A 47 -7.31 14.84 -3.82
N GLY A 48 -7.99 14.60 -4.94
CA GLY A 48 -7.34 14.56 -6.25
C GLY A 48 -6.45 13.33 -6.48
N TYR A 49 -6.57 12.29 -5.66
CA TYR A 49 -5.77 11.07 -5.76
C TYR A 49 -5.86 10.43 -7.15
N LYS A 50 -4.72 10.40 -7.86
CA LYS A 50 -4.53 9.75 -9.16
C LYS A 50 -3.56 8.57 -8.97
N HIS A 51 -4.00 7.39 -9.37
CA HIS A 51 -3.21 6.15 -9.26
C HIS A 51 -3.55 5.24 -10.45
N LYS A 52 -2.65 4.30 -10.75
CA LYS A 52 -3.01 3.09 -11.50
C LYS A 52 -3.61 2.08 -10.52
N ALA A 53 -4.49 1.21 -11.02
CA ALA A 53 -5.09 0.17 -10.20
C ALA A 53 -4.02 -0.77 -9.62
N GLU A 54 -2.96 -1.07 -10.38
CA GLU A 54 -1.83 -1.91 -9.97
C GLU A 54 -0.50 -1.22 -10.29
N GLY A 55 0.53 -1.52 -9.51
CA GLY A 55 1.89 -1.02 -9.74
C GLY A 55 2.78 -1.06 -8.50
N ILE A 56 3.89 -0.33 -8.55
CA ILE A 56 4.87 -0.28 -7.46
C ILE A 56 4.58 0.93 -6.56
N CYS A 57 4.48 0.69 -5.25
CA CYS A 57 4.37 1.76 -4.26
C CYS A 57 5.74 2.36 -3.93
N ALA A 58 5.77 3.49 -3.21
CA ALA A 58 7.00 4.18 -2.82
C ALA A 58 8.01 3.33 -2.02
N LEU A 59 7.57 2.22 -1.40
CA LEU A 59 8.46 1.23 -0.77
C LEU A 59 9.11 0.22 -1.75
N GLY A 60 8.85 0.32 -3.05
CA GLY A 60 9.35 -0.65 -4.04
C GLY A 60 8.56 -1.96 -4.07
N VAL A 61 7.36 -1.97 -3.51
CA VAL A 61 6.51 -3.16 -3.39
C VAL A 61 5.36 -3.08 -4.39
N GLU A 62 5.05 -4.20 -5.04
CA GLU A 62 3.86 -4.31 -5.89
C GLU A 62 2.58 -4.30 -5.04
N ALA A 63 1.66 -3.41 -5.38
CA ALA A 63 0.41 -3.17 -4.69
C ALA A 63 -0.74 -2.96 -5.68
N GLU A 64 -1.95 -3.29 -5.24
CA GLU A 64 -3.19 -2.93 -5.94
C GLU A 64 -3.96 -1.90 -5.11
N TRP A 65 -4.38 -0.80 -5.73
CA TRP A 65 -5.18 0.26 -5.10
C TRP A 65 -6.63 0.15 -5.55
N LYS A 66 -7.52 -0.21 -4.63
CA LYS A 66 -8.96 -0.35 -4.87
C LYS A 66 -9.71 0.85 -4.34
N THR A 67 -10.62 1.39 -5.14
CA THR A 67 -11.52 2.49 -4.80
C THR A 67 -12.92 2.13 -5.25
N SER A 68 -13.91 2.92 -4.83
CA SER A 68 -15.29 2.75 -5.29
C SER A 68 -15.47 2.85 -6.82
N LYS A 69 -14.47 3.35 -7.57
CA LYS A 69 -14.54 3.50 -9.04
C LYS A 69 -14.04 2.27 -9.80
N ASN A 70 -12.91 1.70 -9.40
CA ASN A 70 -12.31 0.53 -10.06
C ASN A 70 -12.69 -0.80 -9.42
N ALA A 71 -13.13 -0.81 -8.16
CA ALA A 71 -13.68 -1.96 -7.46
C ALA A 71 -15.13 -1.70 -7.02
N PRO A 72 -16.10 -1.54 -7.95
CA PRO A 72 -17.49 -1.21 -7.62
C PRO A 72 -18.17 -2.31 -6.79
N ASN A 73 -17.78 -3.57 -6.99
CA ASN A 73 -18.27 -4.72 -6.23
C ASN A 73 -17.65 -4.80 -4.82
N GLY A 74 -16.76 -3.86 -4.48
CA GLY A 74 -16.08 -3.79 -3.20
C GLY A 74 -14.90 -4.75 -3.10
N VAL A 75 -14.47 -4.96 -1.85
CA VAL A 75 -13.41 -5.87 -1.48
C VAL A 75 -14.06 -7.08 -0.83
N THR A 76 -13.61 -8.29 -1.19
CA THR A 76 -14.14 -9.54 -0.66
C THR A 76 -13.98 -9.57 0.87
N VAL A 77 -15.10 -9.67 1.59
CA VAL A 77 -15.16 -9.70 3.07
C VAL A 77 -15.21 -11.12 3.63
N LYS A 78 -15.69 -12.08 2.83
CA LYS A 78 -15.80 -13.50 3.20
C LYS A 78 -15.17 -14.34 2.11
N ARG A 79 -14.36 -15.33 2.49
CA ARG A 79 -13.83 -16.34 1.57
C ARG A 79 -14.25 -17.71 2.09
N ASN A 80 -14.85 -18.53 1.22
CA ASN A 80 -15.36 -19.86 1.58
C ASN A 80 -16.31 -19.87 2.79
N GLY A 81 -17.13 -18.82 2.94
CA GLY A 81 -18.09 -18.71 4.05
C GLY A 81 -17.50 -18.26 5.39
N VAL A 82 -16.17 -18.14 5.51
CA VAL A 82 -15.49 -17.67 6.72
C VAL A 82 -15.21 -16.17 6.61
N GLU A 83 -15.48 -15.43 7.69
CA GLU A 83 -15.14 -14.01 7.79
C GLU A 83 -13.63 -13.83 7.89
N ILE A 84 -13.12 -12.88 7.10
CA ILE A 84 -11.71 -12.54 7.09
C ILE A 84 -11.34 -11.90 8.42
N PRO A 85 -10.21 -12.27 9.06
CA PRO A 85 -9.76 -11.61 10.28
C PRO A 85 -9.59 -10.10 10.08
N VAL A 86 -10.17 -9.31 10.98
CA VAL A 86 -10.14 -7.85 10.96
C VAL A 86 -9.42 -7.32 12.20
N GLU A 87 -8.52 -6.36 11.99
CA GLU A 87 -7.91 -5.54 13.03
C GLU A 87 -8.29 -4.07 12.83
N ASN A 88 -8.48 -3.33 13.92
CA ASN A 88 -8.86 -1.90 13.91
C ASN A 88 -10.11 -1.62 13.05
N ASP A 89 -11.16 -2.43 13.20
CA ASP A 89 -12.37 -2.34 12.39
C ASP A 89 -12.97 -0.92 12.39
N GLY A 90 -13.27 -0.41 11.20
CA GLY A 90 -13.79 0.93 10.97
C GLY A 90 -12.76 2.07 11.02
N VAL A 91 -11.52 1.82 11.44
CA VAL A 91 -10.48 2.88 11.52
C VAL A 91 -9.96 3.21 10.12
N ARG A 92 -9.90 4.50 9.79
CA ARG A 92 -9.40 5.01 8.49
C ARG A 92 -8.37 6.09 8.71
N GLU A 93 -7.09 5.73 8.65
CA GLU A 93 -5.99 6.68 8.64
C GLU A 93 -5.86 7.37 7.28
N GLU A 94 -5.15 8.49 7.24
CA GLU A 94 -4.75 9.09 5.95
C GLU A 94 -3.81 8.11 5.23
N LEU A 95 -3.97 7.96 3.91
CA LEU A 95 -3.07 7.13 3.12
C LEU A 95 -1.63 7.70 3.23
N PRO A 96 -0.66 6.94 3.78
CA PRO A 96 0.69 7.43 3.91
C PRO A 96 1.41 7.47 2.56
N ASP A 97 2.28 8.46 2.38
CA ASP A 97 3.02 8.69 1.12
C ASP A 97 3.81 7.45 0.65
N PHE A 98 4.36 6.67 1.59
CA PHE A 98 5.14 5.47 1.26
C PHE A 98 4.29 4.32 0.67
N LEU A 99 2.96 4.34 0.84
CA LEU A 99 2.04 3.38 0.20
C LEU A 99 1.38 3.95 -1.06
N THR A 100 1.77 5.14 -1.52
CA THR A 100 1.23 5.73 -2.76
C THR A 100 1.91 5.13 -3.99
N TYR A 101 1.18 5.11 -5.10
CA TYR A 101 1.68 4.65 -6.39
C TYR A 101 2.81 5.53 -6.92
N ILE A 102 3.95 4.93 -7.29
CA ILE A 102 4.99 5.64 -8.04
C ILE A 102 4.58 5.68 -9.52
N ASN A 103 4.23 6.87 -9.99
CA ASN A 103 4.09 7.09 -11.43
C ASN A 103 5.50 7.15 -12.04
N GLY A 104 5.80 6.26 -13.01
CA GLY A 104 7.12 6.04 -13.63
C GLY A 104 7.75 7.24 -14.36
N GLN A 105 7.30 8.45 -14.08
CA GLN A 105 7.92 9.71 -14.45
C GLN A 105 7.85 10.67 -13.26
N ARG A 106 8.81 10.56 -12.33
CA ARG A 106 9.45 11.66 -11.60
C ARG A 106 10.30 11.11 -10.45
N THR A 107 11.50 11.67 -10.36
CA THR A 107 12.53 11.51 -9.34
C THR A 107 11.97 11.62 -7.92
N TYR A 108 12.36 10.72 -7.00
CA TYR A 108 12.08 10.90 -5.56
C TYR A 108 13.22 10.39 -4.67
N TRP A 109 13.30 11.04 -3.50
CA TRP A 109 14.35 10.97 -2.48
C TRP A 109 14.20 9.72 -1.61
N VAL A 110 15.26 8.91 -1.51
CA VAL A 110 15.33 7.77 -0.59
C VAL A 110 16.07 8.21 0.67
N TYR A 111 15.39 8.29 1.81
CA TYR A 111 16.02 8.53 3.11
C TYR A 111 16.57 7.20 3.67
N ARG A 112 17.88 7.11 3.84
CA ARG A 112 18.52 6.01 4.56
C ARG A 112 18.66 6.39 6.04
N MET A 113 17.93 5.71 6.92
CA MET A 113 18.23 5.70 8.36
C MET A 113 19.40 4.74 8.57
N GLY A 114 20.59 5.29 8.86
CA GLY A 114 21.74 4.52 9.31
C GLY A 114 23.05 4.95 8.66
N MET A 115 23.94 5.46 9.51
CA MET A 115 25.33 5.84 9.21
C MET A 115 25.52 7.21 8.55
N GLY A 116 25.28 8.29 9.31
CA GLY A 116 26.12 9.51 9.42
C GLY A 116 26.64 10.27 8.20
N GLU A 117 26.42 9.84 6.96
CA GLU A 117 26.95 10.41 5.75
C GLU A 117 25.86 10.42 4.66
N ILE A 118 25.62 11.59 4.07
CA ILE A 118 24.61 11.79 3.04
C ILE A 118 25.20 11.34 1.71
N THR A 119 24.88 10.12 1.26
CA THR A 119 25.12 9.68 -0.12
C THR A 119 23.79 9.45 -0.83
N ASN A 120 23.54 10.22 -1.89
CA ASN A 120 22.34 10.15 -2.73
C ASN A 120 22.43 8.97 -3.69
N PHE A 121 21.42 8.09 -3.74
CA PHE A 121 21.27 7.12 -4.82
C PHE A 121 19.84 7.10 -5.36
N ILE A 122 19.74 7.17 -6.68
CA ILE A 122 18.53 6.98 -7.47
C ILE A 122 18.78 5.76 -8.35
N LEU A 123 17.89 4.77 -8.30
CA LEU A 123 17.90 3.67 -9.26
C LEU A 123 16.52 3.62 -9.91
N ILE A 124 16.44 4.10 -11.15
CA ILE A 124 15.26 3.93 -12.00
C ILE A 124 15.74 3.58 -13.41
N ASN A 125 15.14 2.52 -13.93
CA ASN A 125 15.30 1.89 -15.24
C ASN A 125 16.51 0.98 -15.44
N SER A 126 16.18 -0.25 -15.81
CA SER A 126 16.97 -1.18 -16.57
C SER A 126 17.67 -0.49 -17.77
N THR A 127 18.86 0.01 -17.55
CA THR A 127 19.99 -0.05 -18.49
C THR A 127 21.24 0.17 -17.66
N CYS A 128 21.95 -0.91 -17.40
CA CYS A 128 23.24 -0.88 -16.75
C CYS A 128 24.24 -0.21 -17.71
N PHE A 129 24.62 1.02 -17.42
CA PHE A 129 25.96 1.56 -17.63
C PHE A 129 26.26 2.23 -16.27
N ILE A 130 27.27 1.82 -15.51
CA ILE A 130 28.68 1.55 -15.84
C ILE A 130 29.12 0.29 -15.10
#